data_AF-A0A9Q4CKS9-F1
#
_entry.id   AF-A0A9Q4CKS9-F1
#
_cell.length_a   1.000
_cell.length_b   1.000
_cell.length_c   1.000
_cell.angle_alpha   90.00
_cell.angle_beta   90.00
_cell.angle_gamma   90.00
#
_symmetry.space_group_name_H-M   'P 1'
#
loop_
_entity.id
_entity.type
_entity.pdbx_description
1 polymer ?
#
loop_
_entity_poly.entity_id
_entity_poly.type
_entity_poly.pdbx_seq_one_letter_code
_entity_poly.pdbx_strand_id
1 'polypeptide(L)'
;MFHNYLFHNYLFLFHVQHGLKKLKIRLQEDSVASSVIDAPRKITTECETALAVQFSAEQDYLNYTGENIREVWQVNGTDYQRVWADETV
;
A
#
# COMPACT_ATOMS: atom_id res chain seq x y z
N MET A 1 19.92 -16.11 16.65
CA MET A 1 18.74 -16.53 15.85
C MET A 1 18.27 -15.30 15.10
N PHE A 2 18.56 -15.23 13.80
CA PHE A 2 18.09 -14.12 12.98
C PHE A 2 16.57 -14.29 12.83
N HIS A 3 15.79 -13.40 13.44
CA HIS A 3 14.40 -13.25 13.08
C HIS A 3 14.39 -12.79 11.63
N ASN A 4 14.15 -13.72 10.70
CA ASN A 4 13.70 -13.38 9.36
C ASN A 4 12.30 -12.80 9.56
N TYR A 5 12.24 -11.50 9.86
CA TYR A 5 11.01 -10.75 9.72
C TYR A 5 10.71 -10.77 8.22
N LEU A 6 9.85 -11.72 7.82
CA LEU A 6 9.25 -11.73 6.50
C LEU A 6 8.33 -10.52 6.46
N PHE A 7 8.93 -9.38 6.16
CA PHE A 7 8.17 -8.17 5.94
C PHE A 7 7.50 -8.25 4.58
N HIS A 8 6.21 -7.92 4.56
CA HIS A 8 5.40 -7.91 3.36
C HIS A 8 5.24 -6.47 2.88
N ASN A 9 5.61 -6.20 1.64
CA ASN A 9 5.57 -4.85 1.06
C ASN A 9 4.30 -4.66 0.24
N TYR A 10 3.63 -3.54 0.43
CA TYR A 10 2.39 -3.21 -0.28
C TYR A 10 2.46 -1.79 -0.84
N LEU A 11 1.72 -1.58 -1.93
CA LEU A 11 1.47 -0.30 -2.54
C LEU A 11 -0.02 -0.01 -2.50
N PHE A 12 -0.38 1.09 -1.85
CA PHE A 12 -1.73 1.62 -1.83
C PHE A 12 -1.85 2.72 -2.89
N LEU A 13 -2.80 2.55 -3.81
CA LEU A 13 -3.21 3.56 -4.77
C LEU A 13 -4.52 4.18 -4.29
N PHE A 14 -4.73 5.46 -4.62
CA PHE A 14 -5.83 6.25 -4.08
C PHE A 14 -6.65 6.87 -5.19
N HIS A 15 -7.97 6.95 -4.97
CA HIS A 15 -8.87 7.71 -5.84
C HIS A 15 -8.60 9.22 -5.78
N VAL A 16 -8.14 9.70 -4.61
CA VAL A 16 -7.84 11.12 -4.36
C VAL A 16 -6.61 11.30 -3.47
N GLN A 17 -5.82 12.35 -3.71
CA GLN A 17 -4.60 12.65 -2.93
C GLN A 17 -4.86 12.85 -1.43
N HIS A 18 -6.07 13.25 -1.04
CA HIS A 18 -6.45 13.39 0.36
C HIS A 18 -6.41 12.04 1.11
N GLY A 19 -6.78 10.94 0.44
CA GLY A 19 -6.72 9.59 1.01
C GLY A 19 -5.32 9.18 1.43
N LEU A 20 -4.31 9.55 0.63
CA LEU A 20 -2.90 9.28 0.92
C LEU A 20 -2.45 9.94 2.22
N LYS A 21 -2.76 11.22 2.43
CA LYS A 21 -2.37 11.94 3.65
C LYS A 21 -3.01 11.32 4.89
N LYS A 22 -4.29 10.98 4.81
CA LYS A 22 -5.04 10.36 5.91
C LYS A 22 -4.46 9.00 6.27
N LEU A 23 -4.19 8.14 5.28
CA LEU A 23 -3.61 6.83 5.54
C LEU A 23 -2.18 6.92 6.10
N LYS A 24 -1.36 7.83 5.57
CA LYS A 24 0.01 8.04 6.08
C LYS A 24 0.04 8.43 7.55
N ILE A 25 -0.86 9.33 7.99
CA ILE A 25 -0.99 9.71 9.41
C ILE A 25 -1.35 8.50 10.25
N ARG A 26 -2.36 7.73 9.83
CA ARG A 26 -2.80 6.53 10.54
C ARG A 26 -1.68 5.49 10.68
N LEU A 27 -0.93 5.24 9.61
CA LEU A 27 0.22 4.32 9.63
C LEU A 27 1.32 4.81 10.58
N GLN A 28 1.56 6.13 10.63
CA GLN A 28 2.52 6.72 11.56
C GLN A 28 2.08 6.56 13.02
N GLU A 29 0.79 6.77 13.33
CA GLU A 29 0.21 6.55 14.66
C GLU A 29 0.37 5.09 15.11
N ASP A 30 0.18 4.16 14.17
CA ASP A 30 0.35 2.72 14.40
C ASP A 30 1.82 2.25 14.36
N SER A 31 2.78 3.17 14.21
CA SER A 31 4.22 2.88 14.07
C SER A 31 4.56 1.93 12.90
N VAL A 32 3.76 1.96 11.83
CA VAL A 32 3.97 1.20 10.60
C VAL A 32 4.85 1.99 9.65
N ALA A 33 5.92 1.35 9.16
CA ALA A 33 6.81 1.95 8.18
C ALA A 33 6.09 2.19 6.85
N SER A 34 6.07 3.45 6.42
CA SER A 34 5.48 3.85 5.14
C SER A 34 6.27 4.96 4.46
N SER A 35 6.21 4.99 3.13
CA SER A 35 6.86 6.00 2.29
C SER A 35 6.00 6.35 1.09
N VAL A 36 6.07 7.60 0.65
CA VAL A 36 5.34 8.08 -0.53
C VAL A 36 6.26 7.95 -1.73
N ILE A 37 5.78 7.28 -2.78
CA ILE A 37 6.54 7.04 -4.01
C ILE A 37 5.67 7.34 -5.24
N ASP A 38 6.32 7.53 -6.38
CA ASP A 38 5.62 7.46 -7.66
C ASP A 38 5.15 6.03 -7.93
N ALA A 39 3.89 5.87 -8.34
CA ALA A 39 3.31 4.57 -8.63
C ALA A 39 4.10 3.90 -9.77
N PRO A 40 4.52 2.64 -9.62
CA PRO A 40 5.25 1.94 -10.68
C PRO A 40 4.43 1.90 -11.97
N ARG A 41 5.07 2.21 -13.11
CA ARG A 41 4.43 2.17 -14.44
C ARG A 41 3.90 0.79 -14.86
N LYS A 42 4.31 -0.27 -14.15
CA LYS A 42 3.79 -1.64 -14.30
C LYS A 42 2.39 -1.81 -13.71
N ILE A 43 2.00 -0.95 -12.76
CA ILE A 43 0.71 -1.01 -12.05
C ILE A 43 -0.30 -0.03 -12.66
N THR A 44 0.15 1.18 -12.99
CA THR A 44 -0.69 2.22 -13.61
C THR A 44 0.10 2.95 -14.68
N THR A 45 -0.57 3.34 -15.76
CA THR A 45 0.03 4.13 -16.85
C THR A 45 -0.01 5.63 -16.57
N GLU A 46 -0.74 6.06 -15.53
CA GLU A 46 -0.85 7.45 -15.12
C GLU A 46 0.28 7.82 -14.13
N CYS A 47 0.70 9.09 -14.13
CA CYS A 47 1.63 9.61 -13.12
C CYS A 47 0.89 9.79 -11.79
N GLU A 48 0.70 8.69 -11.08
CA GLU A 48 0.00 8.65 -9.80
C GLU A 48 0.99 8.48 -8.64
N THR A 49 0.56 8.88 -7.46
CA THR A 49 1.33 8.66 -6.23
C THR A 49 0.81 7.42 -5.52
N ALA A 50 1.72 6.55 -5.09
CA ALA A 50 1.42 5.39 -4.26
C ALA A 50 2.01 5.56 -2.86
N LEU A 51 1.38 4.92 -1.87
CA LEU A 51 1.95 4.77 -0.54
C LEU A 51 2.53 3.37 -0.41
N ALA A 52 3.85 3.29 -0.30
CA ALA A 52 4.58 2.07 0.00
C ALA A 52 4.52 1.81 1.51
N VAL A 53 4.10 0.62 1.90
CA VAL A 53 3.89 0.25 3.30
C VAL A 53 4.48 -1.13 3.55
N GLN A 54 5.09 -1.31 4.70
CA GLN A 54 5.68 -2.59 5.11
C GLN A 54 4.96 -3.14 6.34
N PHE A 55 4.40 -4.34 6.22
CA PHE A 55 3.70 -5.03 7.31
C PHE A 55 4.46 -6.27 7.77
N SER A 56 4.21 -6.67 9.01
CA SER A 56 4.80 -7.90 9.58
C SER A 56 3.98 -9.14 9.25
N ALA A 57 2.67 -9.00 8.99
CA ALA A 57 1.82 -10.09 8.53
C ALA A 57 1.21 -9.78 7.15
N GLU A 58 1.00 -10.85 6.37
CA GLU A 58 0.51 -10.76 4.99
C GLU A 58 -0.87 -10.11 4.84
N GLN A 59 -1.69 -10.12 5.89
CA GLN A 59 -3.08 -9.63 5.83
C GLN A 59 -3.29 -8.31 6.56
N ASP A 60 -2.26 -7.73 7.18
CA ASP A 60 -2.40 -6.48 7.95
C ASP A 60 -2.88 -5.31 7.08
N TYR A 61 -2.58 -5.34 5.78
CA TYR A 61 -3.01 -4.32 4.83
C TYR A 61 -4.54 -4.16 4.80
N LEU A 62 -5.31 -5.21 5.11
CA LEU A 62 -6.77 -5.17 5.13
C LEU A 62 -7.30 -4.17 6.17
N ASN A 63 -6.61 -4.01 7.30
CA ASN A 63 -6.98 -3.03 8.34
C ASN A 63 -6.90 -1.57 7.87
N TYR A 64 -6.19 -1.36 6.77
CA TYR A 64 -5.94 -0.07 6.16
C TYR A 64 -6.69 0.14 4.86
N THR A 65 -7.41 -0.86 4.34
CA THR A 65 -8.31 -0.72 3.19
C THR A 65 -9.58 0.07 3.54
N GLY A 66 -10.29 0.57 2.51
CA GLY A 66 -11.54 1.32 2.68
C GLY A 66 -11.54 2.64 1.91
N GLU A 67 -12.17 3.66 2.50
CA GLU A 67 -12.49 4.92 1.81
C GLU A 67 -11.25 5.61 1.21
N ASN A 68 -11.36 6.02 -0.05
CA ASN A 68 -10.35 6.72 -0.86
C ASN A 68 -9.19 5.85 -1.38
N ILE A 69 -9.13 4.56 -1.04
CA ILE A 69 -8.15 3.63 -1.61
C ILE A 69 -8.79 3.00 -2.85
N ARG A 70 -8.07 3.05 -3.97
CA ARG A 70 -8.50 2.45 -5.22
C ARG A 70 -8.09 0.98 -5.28
N GLU A 71 -6.81 0.72 -5.04
CA GLU A 71 -6.22 -0.62 -5.18
C GLU A 71 -5.09 -0.79 -4.18
N VAL A 72 -4.86 -2.05 -3.79
CA VAL A 72 -3.68 -2.46 -3.03
C VAL A 72 -2.96 -3.57 -3.79
N TRP A 73 -1.65 -3.38 -3.92
CA TRP A 73 -0.76 -4.30 -4.62
C TRP A 73 0.30 -4.81 -3.67
N GLN A 74 0.47 -6.12 -3.60
CA GLN A 74 1.61 -6.74 -2.93
C GLN A 74 2.83 -6.70 -3.86
N VAL A 75 3.98 -6.35 -3.30
CA VAL A 75 5.26 -6.27 -4.02
C VAL A 75 6.14 -7.44 -3.60
N ASN A 76 6.38 -8.35 -4.55
CA ASN A 76 7.21 -9.54 -4.39
C ASN A 76 8.43 -9.42 -5.31
N GLY A 77 9.48 -8.76 -4.84
CA GLY A 77 10.67 -8.47 -5.66
C GLY A 77 10.34 -7.51 -6.80
N THR A 78 10.35 -8.00 -8.04
CA THR A 78 10.04 -7.21 -9.25
C THR A 78 8.58 -7.34 -9.71
N ASP A 79 7.82 -8.22 -9.06
CA ASP A 79 6.46 -8.58 -9.39
C ASP A 79 5.47 -7.83 -8.51
N TYR A 80 4.34 -7.48 -9.12
CA TYR A 80 3.26 -6.73 -8.50
C TYR A 80 1.99 -7.55 -8.65
N GLN A 81 1.39 -7.93 -7.53
CA GLN A 81 0.13 -8.68 -7.49
C GLN A 81 -0.94 -7.81 -6.86
N ARG A 82 -2.05 -7.58 -7.57
CA ARG A 82 -3.21 -6.91 -6.99
C ARG A 82 -3.86 -7.84 -5.97
N VAL A 83 -3.95 -7.40 -4.73
CA VAL A 83 -4.51 -8.17 -3.60
C VAL A 83 -5.83 -7.60 -3.09
N TRP A 84 -6.15 -6.36 -3.46
CA TRP A 84 -7.42 -5.72 -3.15
C TRP A 84 -7.72 -4.62 -4.16
N ALA A 85 -8.98 -4.41 -4.45
CA ALA A 85 -9.47 -3.31 -5.27
C ALA A 85 -10.83 -2.85 -4.72
N ASP A 86 -11.09 -1.57 -4.85
CA ASP A 86 -12.39 -0.97 -4.60
C ASP A 86 -13.34 -1.40 -5.73
N GLU A 87 -14.27 -2.31 -5.43
CA GLU A 87 -15.25 -2.81 -6.42
C GLU A 87 -16.43 -1.86 -6.63
N THR A 88 -16.47 -0.72 -5.94
CA THR A 88 -17.46 0.34 -6.15
C THR A 88 -17.07 1.23 -7.32
N VAL A 89 -17.30 0.73 -8.53
CA VAL A 89 -17.38 1.54 -9.76
C VAL A 89 -18.84 1.62 -10.20
#